data_AF-A0A3R6WVL5-F1
#
_entry.id   AF-A0A3R6WVL5-F1
#
_cell.length_a   1.000
_cell.length_b   1.000
_cell.length_c   1.000
_cell.angle_alpha   90.00
_cell.angle_beta   90.00
_cell.angle_gamma   90.00
#
_symmetry.space_group_name_H-M   'P 1'
#
loop_
_entity.id
_entity.type
_entity.pdbx_description
1 polymer ?
#
loop_
_entity_poly.entity_id
_entity_poly.type
_entity_poly.pdbx_seq_one_letter_code
_entity_poly.pdbx_strand_id
1 'polypeptide(L)'
;ISVLCDLLHPTDPQDVQIHVLMVLANSLALYNAVSKSHAADSFTQSGACQPLIQCLSSGVEDLELQSIRTMFHLCKAKGTTGQDALRRVGATVQLCELLSASSDASVPVKTLAMFVKSVNVGGYLDWHGRIRRRTQELAQLDRCSDST
;
A
#
# COMPACT_ATOMS: atom_id res chain seq x y z
N ILE A 1 17.89 1.14 -5.11
CA ILE A 1 16.55 1.75 -4.96
C ILE A 1 16.40 2.94 -5.89
N SER A 2 17.18 4.03 -5.75
CA SER A 2 17.05 5.23 -6.61
C SER A 2 16.95 4.92 -8.11
N VAL A 3 17.88 4.14 -8.67
CA VAL A 3 17.85 3.77 -10.10
C VAL A 3 16.55 3.06 -10.51
N LEU A 4 15.95 2.26 -9.62
CA LEU A 4 14.67 1.59 -9.91
C LEU A 4 13.49 2.57 -9.83
N CYS A 5 13.59 3.58 -8.97
CA CYS A 5 12.59 4.64 -8.86
C CYS A 5 12.57 5.49 -10.14
N ASP A 6 13.73 5.75 -10.72
CA ASP A 6 13.87 6.47 -11.99
C ASP A 6 13.29 5.70 -13.18
N LEU A 7 12.94 4.41 -13.02
CA LEU A 7 12.26 3.62 -14.07
C LEU A 7 10.73 3.69 -13.99
N LEU A 8 10.17 4.35 -12.96
CA LEU A 8 8.73 4.46 -12.79
C LEU A 8 8.23 5.76 -13.41
N HIS A 9 7.97 5.77 -14.72
CA HIS A 9 7.36 6.94 -15.37
C HIS A 9 5.87 6.76 -15.60
N PRO A 10 5.05 7.80 -15.33
CA PRO A 10 3.61 7.72 -15.53
C PRO A 10 3.18 7.52 -16.99
N THR A 11 4.06 7.81 -17.93
CA THR A 11 3.83 7.63 -19.37
C THR A 11 4.23 6.25 -19.89
N ASP A 12 4.89 5.43 -19.07
CA ASP A 12 5.29 4.08 -19.48
C ASP A 12 4.05 3.17 -19.64
N PRO A 13 4.11 2.14 -20.50
CA PRO A 13 3.05 1.15 -20.59
C PRO A 13 2.76 0.51 -19.23
N GLN A 14 1.48 0.20 -18.97
CA GLN A 14 1.03 -0.36 -17.69
C GLN A 14 1.80 -1.63 -17.31
N ASP A 15 2.09 -2.51 -18.27
CA ASP A 15 2.88 -3.73 -18.03
C ASP A 15 4.29 -3.43 -17.52
N VAL A 16 4.93 -2.37 -18.04
CA VAL A 16 6.25 -1.92 -17.61
C VAL A 16 6.17 -1.38 -16.18
N GLN A 17 5.18 -0.53 -15.90
CA GLN A 17 4.96 0.01 -14.55
C GLN A 17 4.70 -1.10 -13.52
N ILE A 18 3.91 -2.12 -13.88
CA ILE A 18 3.65 -3.30 -13.03
C ILE A 18 4.96 -4.01 -12.67
N HIS A 19 5.82 -4.28 -13.66
CA HIS A 19 7.10 -4.96 -13.42
C HIS A 19 8.06 -4.10 -12.59
N VAL A 20 8.14 -2.79 -12.88
CA VAL A 20 8.96 -1.86 -12.10
C VAL A 20 8.49 -1.82 -10.65
N LEU A 21 7.19 -1.70 -10.38
CA LEU A 21 6.63 -1.71 -9.03
C LEU A 21 6.82 -3.05 -8.32
N MET A 22 6.73 -4.16 -9.05
CA MET A 22 7.02 -5.48 -8.49
C MET A 22 8.48 -5.58 -8.02
N VAL A 23 9.43 -5.12 -8.83
CA VAL A 23 10.85 -5.10 -8.48
C VAL A 23 11.13 -4.13 -7.33
N LEU A 24 10.49 -2.96 -7.32
CA LEU A 24 10.57 -1.99 -6.23
C LEU A 24 10.04 -2.56 -4.90
N ALA A 25 8.85 -3.16 -4.91
CA ALA A 25 8.26 -3.79 -3.73
C ALA A 25 9.16 -4.88 -3.15
N ASN A 26 9.65 -5.79 -4.02
CA ASN A 26 10.56 -6.86 -3.61
C ASN A 26 11.89 -6.32 -3.07
N SER A 27 12.43 -5.27 -3.70
CA SER A 27 13.64 -4.61 -3.23
C SER A 27 13.44 -4.01 -1.84
N LEU A 28 12.39 -3.20 -1.66
CA LEU A 28 12.05 -2.60 -0.36
C LEU A 28 11.84 -3.66 0.73
N ALA A 29 11.18 -4.77 0.40
CA ALA A 29 11.02 -5.90 1.32
C ALA A 29 12.36 -6.48 1.77
N LEU A 30 13.29 -6.68 0.83
CA LEU A 30 14.65 -7.17 1.11
C LEU A 30 15.42 -6.19 2.00
N TYR A 31 15.42 -4.89 1.67
CA TYR A 31 16.10 -3.86 2.46
C TYR A 31 15.55 -3.78 3.89
N ASN A 32 14.24 -3.89 4.05
CA ASN A 32 13.59 -3.96 5.36
C ASN A 32 14.01 -5.21 6.15
N ALA A 33 14.12 -6.37 5.48
CA ALA A 33 14.54 -7.62 6.13
C ALA A 33 16.00 -7.57 6.60
N VAL A 34 16.90 -6.97 5.82
CA VAL A 34 18.32 -6.83 6.21
C VAL A 34 18.59 -5.60 7.08
N SER A 35 17.54 -4.94 7.59
CA SER A 35 17.62 -3.75 8.47
C SER A 35 18.44 -2.58 7.89
N LYS A 36 18.51 -2.46 6.56
CA LYS A 36 19.17 -1.33 5.89
C LYS A 36 18.16 -0.18 5.78
N SER A 37 18.32 0.83 6.63
CA SER A 37 17.33 1.90 6.84
C SER A 37 17.15 2.87 5.67
N HIS A 38 18.10 2.95 4.72
CA HIS A 38 18.12 4.02 3.73
C HIS A 38 17.24 3.80 2.48
N ALA A 39 16.61 2.63 2.36
CA ALA A 39 15.82 2.32 1.16
C ALA A 39 14.56 3.19 1.05
N ALA A 40 13.86 3.41 2.17
CA ALA A 40 12.73 4.34 2.21
C ALA A 40 13.20 5.76 1.93
N ASP A 41 14.28 6.23 2.55
CA ASP A 41 14.83 7.57 2.30
C ASP A 41 15.15 7.76 0.81
N SER A 42 15.90 6.82 0.21
CA SER A 42 16.25 6.84 -1.22
C SER A 42 15.02 6.86 -2.12
N PHE A 43 13.99 6.06 -1.78
CA PHE A 43 12.73 6.06 -2.53
C PHE A 43 12.06 7.43 -2.46
N THR A 44 11.96 8.02 -1.27
CA THR A 44 11.29 9.31 -1.08
C THR A 44 12.04 10.46 -1.75
N GLN A 45 13.38 10.43 -1.74
CA GLN A 45 14.23 11.46 -2.35
C GLN A 45 14.21 11.41 -3.88
N SER A 46 13.95 10.24 -4.48
CA SER A 46 13.81 10.10 -5.93
C SER A 46 12.56 10.78 -6.50
N GLY A 47 11.59 11.14 -5.66
CA GLY A 47 10.30 11.68 -6.11
C GLY A 47 9.30 10.62 -6.61
N ALA A 48 9.66 9.33 -6.61
CA ALA A 48 8.80 8.23 -7.06
C ALA A 48 7.48 8.06 -6.28
N CYS A 49 7.29 8.76 -5.15
CA CYS A 49 6.01 8.80 -4.46
C CYS A 49 4.87 9.36 -5.34
N GLN A 50 5.13 10.33 -6.21
CA GLN A 50 4.09 10.87 -7.10
C GLN A 50 3.67 9.87 -8.18
N PRO A 51 4.59 9.31 -9.00
CA PRO A 51 4.26 8.24 -9.94
C PRO A 51 3.58 7.03 -9.28
N LEU A 52 4.01 6.66 -8.06
CA LEU A 52 3.38 5.59 -7.30
C LEU A 52 1.89 5.85 -7.00
N ILE A 53 1.52 7.10 -6.69
CA ILE A 53 0.11 7.47 -6.48
C ILE A 53 -0.66 7.44 -7.80
N GLN A 54 -0.05 7.84 -8.91
CA GLN A 54 -0.71 7.76 -10.22
C GLN A 54 -0.98 6.31 -10.62
N CYS A 55 -0.06 5.39 -10.34
CA CYS A 55 -0.27 3.95 -10.53
C CYS A 55 -1.36 3.38 -9.60
N LEU A 56 -1.50 3.91 -8.38
CA LEU A 56 -2.58 3.53 -7.46
C LEU A 56 -3.97 3.97 -7.96
N SER A 57 -4.04 5.05 -8.72
CA SER A 57 -5.29 5.63 -9.23
C SER A 57 -5.60 5.20 -10.67
N SER A 58 -4.95 4.15 -11.18
CA SER A 58 -5.02 3.78 -12.59
C SER A 58 -6.30 3.02 -12.98
N GLY A 59 -7.02 2.43 -12.02
CA GLY A 59 -8.14 1.53 -12.28
C GLY A 59 -7.73 0.14 -12.80
N VAL A 60 -6.44 -0.20 -12.73
CA VAL A 60 -5.89 -1.46 -13.25
C VAL A 60 -5.47 -2.31 -12.06
N GLU A 61 -6.21 -3.40 -11.79
CA GLU A 61 -6.10 -4.16 -10.54
C GLU A 61 -4.66 -4.58 -10.21
N ASP A 62 -3.91 -5.12 -11.17
CA ASP A 62 -2.53 -5.55 -10.95
C ASP A 62 -1.59 -4.37 -10.64
N LEU A 63 -1.81 -3.23 -11.29
CA LEU A 63 -1.00 -2.03 -11.09
C LEU A 63 -1.29 -1.39 -9.73
N GLU A 64 -2.56 -1.35 -9.33
CA GLU A 64 -2.99 -0.91 -8.01
C GLU A 64 -2.43 -1.84 -6.92
N LEU A 65 -2.48 -3.16 -7.14
CA LEU A 65 -1.92 -4.15 -6.22
C LEU A 65 -0.41 -3.94 -6.02
N GLN A 66 0.38 -3.80 -7.09
CA GLN A 66 1.83 -3.56 -6.93
C GLN A 66 2.12 -2.21 -6.29
N SER A 67 1.28 -1.20 -6.54
CA SER A 67 1.38 0.11 -5.88
C SER A 67 1.17 -0.03 -4.37
N ILE A 68 0.09 -0.69 -3.96
CA ILE A 68 -0.22 -0.94 -2.54
C ILE A 68 0.87 -1.78 -1.86
N ARG A 69 1.41 -2.81 -2.54
CA ARG A 69 2.54 -3.61 -2.02
C ARG A 69 3.79 -2.76 -1.82
N THR A 70 4.10 -1.86 -2.75
CA THR A 70 5.21 -0.92 -2.63
C THR A 70 5.01 0.01 -1.44
N MET A 71 3.82 0.61 -1.30
CA MET A 71 3.45 1.46 -0.17
C MET A 71 3.54 0.73 1.17
N PHE A 72 3.10 -0.53 1.23
CA PHE A 72 3.20 -1.36 2.43
C PHE A 72 4.64 -1.50 2.92
N HIS A 73 5.59 -1.75 2.01
CA HIS A 73 6.99 -1.86 2.38
C HIS A 73 7.62 -0.51 2.74
N LEU A 74 7.16 0.60 2.18
CA LEU A 74 7.55 1.94 2.65
C LEU A 74 7.06 2.21 4.07
N CYS A 75 5.83 1.80 4.41
CA CYS A 75 5.29 1.96 5.76
C CYS A 75 5.93 1.03 6.80
N LYS A 76 6.39 -0.16 6.39
CA LYS A 76 7.06 -1.14 7.24
C LYS A 76 8.52 -0.78 7.54
N ALA A 77 9.13 0.09 6.72
CA ALA A 77 10.50 0.53 6.94
C ALA A 77 10.66 1.17 8.34
N LYS A 78 11.85 1.05 8.92
CA LYS A 78 12.13 1.65 10.23
C LYS A 78 12.03 3.17 10.14
N GLY A 79 11.34 3.79 11.10
CA GLY A 79 11.08 5.23 11.11
C GLY A 79 9.79 5.60 10.40
N THR A 80 9.58 6.89 10.12
CA THR A 80 8.34 7.41 9.52
C THR A 80 8.53 7.99 8.13
N THR A 81 9.76 8.03 7.59
CA THR A 81 10.08 8.71 6.31
C THR A 81 9.14 8.31 5.17
N GLY A 82 8.93 6.99 4.98
CA GLY A 82 8.04 6.48 3.94
C GLY A 82 6.57 6.88 4.16
N GLN A 83 6.09 6.79 5.40
CA GLN A 83 4.71 7.14 5.77
C GLN A 83 4.46 8.64 5.56
N ASP A 84 5.40 9.49 6.00
CA ASP A 84 5.31 10.93 5.87
C ASP A 84 5.37 11.38 4.42
N ALA A 85 6.20 10.75 3.59
CA ALA A 85 6.25 11.02 2.16
C ALA A 85 4.96 10.62 1.45
N LEU A 86 4.41 9.44 1.73
CA LEU A 86 3.11 9.01 1.21
C LEU A 86 1.99 9.97 1.63
N ARG A 87 1.99 10.42 2.90
CA ARG A 87 1.03 11.41 3.39
C ARG A 87 1.11 12.73 2.61
N ARG A 88 2.33 13.22 2.34
CA ARG A 88 2.57 14.46 1.59
C ARG A 88 2.03 14.42 0.16
N VAL A 89 2.05 13.25 -0.49
CA VAL A 89 1.51 13.08 -1.85
C VAL A 89 0.02 12.68 -1.87
N GLY A 90 -0.68 12.74 -0.73
CA GLY A 90 -2.12 12.49 -0.69
C GLY A 90 -2.52 11.00 -0.70
N ALA A 91 -1.60 10.08 -0.42
CA ALA A 91 -1.85 8.64 -0.43
C ALA A 91 -3.08 8.21 0.40
N THR A 92 -3.31 8.86 1.54
CA THR A 92 -4.43 8.54 2.42
C THR A 92 -5.78 8.75 1.73
N VAL A 93 -5.92 9.82 0.95
CA VAL A 93 -7.16 10.13 0.24
C VAL A 93 -7.43 9.08 -0.83
N GLN A 94 -6.41 8.80 -1.65
CA GLN A 94 -6.51 7.81 -2.73
C GLN A 94 -6.81 6.40 -2.21
N LEU A 95 -6.19 5.98 -1.09
CA LEU A 95 -6.53 4.71 -0.46
C LEU A 95 -7.96 4.67 0.09
N CYS A 96 -8.53 5.80 0.53
CA CYS A 96 -9.94 5.83 0.93
C CYS A 96 -10.86 5.65 -0.26
N GLU A 97 -10.58 6.35 -1.36
CA GLU A 97 -11.35 6.26 -2.60
C GLU A 97 -11.33 4.83 -3.16
N LEU A 98 -10.15 4.22 -3.24
CA LEU A 98 -9.99 2.82 -3.68
C LEU A 98 -10.79 1.86 -2.79
N LEU A 99 -10.67 1.98 -1.47
CA LEU A 99 -11.40 1.12 -0.52
C LEU A 99 -12.92 1.33 -0.55
N SER A 100 -13.40 2.51 -0.95
CA SER A 100 -14.82 2.83 -1.09
C SER A 100 -15.41 2.39 -2.42
N ALA A 101 -14.64 2.46 -3.52
CA ALA A 101 -15.06 2.02 -4.84
C ALA A 101 -15.01 0.50 -5.01
N SER A 102 -14.13 -0.18 -4.29
CA SER A 102 -13.92 -1.61 -4.39
C SER A 102 -14.94 -2.42 -3.55
N SER A 103 -16.12 -2.71 -4.10
CA SER A 103 -16.93 -3.85 -3.62
C SER A 103 -16.24 -5.18 -3.92
N ASP A 104 -15.56 -5.29 -5.07
CA ASP A 104 -15.02 -6.56 -5.61
C ASP A 104 -13.49 -6.74 -5.54
N ALA A 105 -12.68 -5.77 -5.11
CA ALA A 105 -11.23 -6.02 -5.10
C ALA A 105 -10.86 -7.18 -4.18
N SER A 106 -9.81 -7.89 -4.59
CA SER A 106 -9.31 -9.06 -3.90
C SER A 106 -8.98 -8.77 -2.42
N VAL A 107 -9.22 -9.76 -1.56
CA VAL A 107 -8.95 -9.68 -0.11
C VAL A 107 -7.54 -9.18 0.23
N PRO A 108 -6.47 -9.56 -0.52
CA PRO A 108 -5.12 -9.06 -0.28
C PRO A 108 -4.99 -7.54 -0.52
N VAL A 109 -5.57 -7.01 -1.60
CA VAL A 109 -5.57 -5.57 -1.92
C VAL A 109 -6.21 -4.79 -0.78
N LYS A 110 -7.41 -5.20 -0.36
CA LYS A 110 -8.14 -4.57 0.75
C LYS A 110 -7.35 -4.61 2.07
N THR A 111 -6.74 -5.75 2.39
CA THR A 111 -5.98 -5.93 3.65
C THR A 111 -4.75 -5.04 3.70
N LEU A 112 -3.97 -5.01 2.62
CA LEU A 112 -2.77 -4.16 2.53
C LEU A 112 -3.13 -2.67 2.51
N ALA A 113 -4.14 -2.27 1.73
CA ALA A 113 -4.60 -0.89 1.67
C ALA A 113 -5.10 -0.40 3.05
N MET A 114 -5.83 -1.24 3.78
CA MET A 114 -6.27 -0.93 5.15
C MET A 114 -5.10 -0.73 6.11
N PHE A 115 -4.04 -1.55 6.00
CA PHE A 115 -2.83 -1.38 6.81
C PHE A 115 -2.11 -0.07 6.47
N VAL A 116 -1.87 0.20 5.19
CA VAL A 116 -1.17 1.42 4.76
C VAL A 116 -1.95 2.67 5.22
N LYS A 117 -3.28 2.65 5.08
CA LYS A 117 -4.15 3.73 5.55
C LYS A 117 -4.03 3.95 7.06
N SER A 118 -4.07 2.90 7.89
CA SER A 118 -4.04 3.07 9.35
C SER A 118 -2.73 3.63 9.87
N VAL A 119 -1.62 3.18 9.28
CA VAL A 119 -0.29 3.67 9.59
C VAL A 119 -0.15 5.14 9.17
N ASN A 120 -0.66 5.52 7.99
CA ASN A 120 -0.57 6.90 7.50
C ASN A 120 -1.44 7.89 8.29
N VAL A 121 -2.54 7.45 8.89
CA VAL A 121 -3.43 8.30 9.73
C VAL A 121 -2.91 8.44 11.18
N GLY A 122 -1.78 7.79 11.53
CA GLY A 122 -1.19 7.90 12.87
C GLY A 122 -1.91 7.04 13.93
N GLY A 123 -2.70 6.05 13.51
CA GLY A 123 -3.60 5.28 14.36
C GLY A 123 -3.29 3.79 14.43
N TYR A 124 -2.03 3.41 14.70
CA TYR A 124 -1.64 1.99 14.82
C TYR A 124 -2.49 1.20 15.85
N LEU A 125 -2.92 1.87 16.93
CA LEU A 125 -3.73 1.29 18.00
C LEU A 125 -5.22 1.10 17.64
N ASP A 126 -5.78 1.97 16.80
CA ASP A 126 -7.21 1.92 16.45
C ASP A 126 -7.49 0.89 15.34
N TRP A 127 -6.49 0.55 14.53
CA TRP A 127 -6.64 -0.43 13.45
C TRP A 127 -6.80 -1.87 13.95
N HIS A 128 -6.01 -2.30 14.94
CA HIS A 128 -6.21 -3.62 15.55
C HIS A 128 -7.60 -3.73 16.21
N GLY A 129 -8.11 -2.64 16.78
CA GLY A 129 -9.45 -2.57 17.33
C GLY A 129 -10.55 -2.62 16.26
N ARG A 130 -10.35 -1.96 15.11
CA ARG A 130 -11.28 -2.01 13.98
C ARG A 130 -11.27 -3.35 13.23
N ILE A 131 -10.11 -3.98 13.07
CA ILE A 131 -10.02 -5.35 12.51
C ILE A 131 -10.70 -6.34 13.43
N ARG A 132 -10.38 -6.32 14.74
CA ARG A 132 -11.00 -7.23 15.71
C ARG A 132 -12.53 -7.10 15.71
N ARG A 133 -13.08 -5.89 15.59
CA ARG A 133 -14.53 -5.66 15.44
C ARG A 133 -15.11 -6.27 14.15
N ARG A 134 -14.50 -6.00 12.99
CA ARG A 134 -14.97 -6.60 11.72
C ARG A 134 -14.87 -8.12 11.71
N THR A 135 -13.82 -8.70 12.28
CA THR A 135 -13.68 -10.16 12.39
C THR A 135 -14.77 -10.76 13.30
N GLN A 136 -15.16 -10.04 14.36
CA GLN A 136 -16.27 -10.45 15.24
C GLN A 136 -17.63 -10.34 14.55
N GLU A 137 -17.88 -9.28 13.77
CA GLU A 137 -19.12 -9.10 13.00
C GLU A 137 -19.28 -10.18 11.92
N LEU A 138 -18.22 -10.51 11.18
CA LEU A 138 -18.25 -11.60 10.19
C LEU A 138 -18.47 -12.96 10.84
N ALA A 139 -17.83 -13.23 11.99
CA ALA A 139 -18.03 -14.47 12.75
C ALA A 139 -19.41 -14.56 13.44
N GLN A 140 -20.18 -13.46 13.49
CA GLN A 140 -21.58 -13.47 13.93
C GLN A 140 -22.53 -13.74 12.76
N LEU A 141 -22.23 -13.19 11.57
CA LEU A 141 -23.00 -13.44 10.36
C LEU A 141 -22.92 -14.90 9.89
N ASP A 142 -21.75 -15.53 9.97
CA ASP A 142 -21.60 -16.96 9.66
C ASP A 142 -22.42 -17.84 10.63
N ARG A 143 -22.43 -17.50 11.93
CA ARG A 143 -23.24 -18.23 12.93
C ARG A 143 -24.74 -18.09 12.73
N CYS A 144 -25.22 -16.94 12.26
CA CYS A 144 -26.62 -16.75 11.91
C CYS A 144 -27.00 -17.52 10.63
N SER A 145 -26.05 -17.74 9.72
CA SER A 145 -26.30 -18.47 8.48
C SER A 145 -26.40 -19.99 8.71
N ASP A 146 -25.65 -20.54 9.67
CA ASP A 146 -25.71 -21.96 10.07
C ASP A 146 -26.92 -22.32 10.96
N SER A 147 -27.72 -21.33 11.37
CA SER A 147 -28.86 -21.51 12.29
C SER A 147 -30.24 -21.47 11.59
N THR A 148 -30.27 -21.56 10.26
CA THR A 148 -31.51 -21.58 9.44
C THR A 148 -31.56 -22.83 8.58
#